data_AF-A0A9N9SDT3-F1
#
_entry.id   AF-A0A9N9SDT3-F1
#
_cell.length_a   1.000
_cell.length_b   1.000
_cell.length_c   1.000
_cell.angle_alpha   90.00
_cell.angle_beta   90.00
_cell.angle_gamma   90.00
#
_symmetry.space_group_name_H-M   'P 1'
#
loop_
_entity.id
_entity.type
_entity.pdbx_description
1 polymer ?
#
loop_
_entity_poly.entity_id
_entity_poly.type
_entity_poly.pdbx_seq_one_letter_code
_entity_poly.pdbx_strand_id
1 'polypeptide(L)'
;MDDKISDKKNNKNMLWTEISTKLNEMGYYVGQGVQGRDKCRQKFTNLQASYINYKDKQKMTGQGKIVMPPSFHEIDEILGSKDKTYTVLVIDSLPESLPESSQASSSQTNESSVKENRFKRVKASVVPNKNIVLEKLYSLGKENQEIRKEQFSSMMTFLNSESEKRHEETMALINSLSKNRTVKRKRRENTSDSD
;
A
#
# COMPACT_ATOMS: atom_id res chain seq x y z
N MET A 1 15.07 7.47 48.73
CA MET A 1 16.00 6.63 47.96
C MET A 1 15.41 6.50 46.57
N ASP A 2 15.69 7.51 45.76
CA ASP A 2 15.43 7.49 44.33
C ASP A 2 16.61 6.83 43.65
N ASP A 3 16.32 5.78 42.87
CA ASP A 3 16.92 5.54 41.55
C ASP A 3 16.52 4.15 41.05
N LYS A 4 15.82 4.11 39.91
CA LYS A 4 16.10 3.18 38.80
C LYS A 4 15.23 3.48 37.56
N ILE A 5 15.80 4.34 36.72
CA ILE A 5 15.97 4.15 35.27
C ILE A 5 14.68 3.93 34.45
N SER A 6 14.22 5.05 33.89
CA SER A 6 13.43 5.24 32.67
C SER A 6 13.48 4.06 31.68
N ASP A 7 12.44 3.24 31.71
CA ASP A 7 12.23 2.14 30.78
C ASP A 7 11.38 2.62 29.59
N LYS A 8 12.04 3.21 28.56
CA LYS A 8 11.38 3.70 27.33
C LYS A 8 10.57 2.60 26.60
N LYS A 9 10.77 1.31 26.92
CA LYS A 9 9.99 0.19 26.39
C LYS A 9 8.65 -0.05 27.12
N ASN A 10 8.43 0.59 28.27
CA ASN A 10 7.27 0.33 29.13
C ASN A 10 6.10 1.30 28.97
N ASN A 11 6.20 2.33 28.12
CA ASN A 11 5.11 3.32 27.93
C ASN A 11 3.76 2.68 27.57
N LYS A 12 3.76 1.64 26.72
CA LYS A 12 2.51 0.95 26.35
C LYS A 12 1.91 0.17 27.51
N ASN A 13 2.75 -0.45 28.34
CA ASN A 13 2.28 -1.18 29.51
C ASN A 13 1.73 -0.22 30.58
N MET A 14 2.34 0.96 30.75
CA MET A 14 1.83 2.00 31.63
C MET A 14 0.45 2.48 31.19
N LEU A 15 0.25 2.72 29.89
CA LEU A 15 -1.07 3.09 29.35
C LEU A 15 -2.13 2.03 29.65
N TRP A 16 -1.81 0.74 29.45
CA TRP A 16 -2.76 -0.33 29.75
C TRP A 16 -3.07 -0.45 31.25
N THR A 17 -2.09 -0.13 32.11
CA THR A 17 -2.31 -0.09 33.57
C THR A 17 -3.18 1.11 33.96
N GLU A 18 -3.01 2.27 33.32
CA GLU A 18 -3.87 3.42 33.54
C GLU A 18 -5.31 3.14 33.11
N ILE A 19 -5.49 2.52 31.94
CA ILE A 19 -6.81 2.12 31.42
C ILE A 19 -7.49 1.13 32.37
N SER A 20 -6.78 0.11 32.85
CA SER A 20 -7.37 -0.85 33.79
C SER A 20 -7.74 -0.20 35.12
N THR A 21 -6.96 0.78 35.59
CA THR A 21 -7.24 1.54 36.81
C THR A 21 -8.51 2.38 36.65
N LYS A 22 -8.61 3.17 35.56
CA LYS A 22 -9.81 3.96 35.25
C LYS A 22 -11.07 3.09 35.06
N LEU A 23 -10.95 1.94 34.41
CA LEU A 23 -12.08 1.00 34.28
C LEU A 23 -12.57 0.50 35.64
N ASN A 24 -11.64 0.17 36.54
CA ASN A 24 -11.98 -0.23 37.90
C ASN A 24 -12.64 0.92 38.69
N GLU A 25 -12.17 2.17 38.53
CA GLU A 25 -12.77 3.37 39.14
C GLU A 25 -14.20 3.63 38.64
N MET A 26 -14.47 3.34 37.37
CA MET A 26 -15.80 3.45 36.76
C MET A 26 -16.74 2.28 37.15
N GLY A 27 -16.29 1.36 38.00
CA GLY A 27 -17.06 0.20 38.47
C GLY A 27 -16.96 -1.05 37.57
N TYR A 28 -16.18 -1.00 36.49
CA TYR A 28 -15.92 -2.16 35.62
C TYR A 28 -14.68 -2.91 36.11
N TYR A 29 -14.87 -3.86 37.03
CA TYR A 29 -13.74 -4.59 37.60
C TYR A 29 -13.07 -5.53 36.57
N VAL A 30 -11.85 -5.17 36.15
CA VAL A 30 -11.04 -5.94 35.19
C VAL A 30 -9.89 -6.68 35.90
N GLY A 31 -9.63 -6.38 37.17
CA GLY A 31 -8.51 -6.90 37.96
C GLY A 31 -7.45 -5.83 38.23
N GLN A 32 -6.52 -6.13 39.13
CA GLN A 32 -5.49 -5.19 39.58
C GLN A 32 -4.12 -5.47 38.96
N GLY A 33 -3.32 -4.40 38.81
CA GLY A 33 -1.94 -4.47 38.31
C GLY A 33 -1.82 -5.14 36.93
N VAL A 34 -0.89 -6.10 36.84
CA VAL A 34 -0.53 -6.80 35.59
C VAL A 34 -1.70 -7.55 34.97
N GLN A 35 -2.57 -8.17 35.79
CA GLN A 35 -3.69 -8.95 35.29
C GLN A 35 -4.77 -8.08 34.63
N GLY A 36 -5.10 -6.93 35.24
CA GLY A 36 -6.05 -5.98 34.66
C GLY A 36 -5.54 -5.40 33.35
N ARG A 37 -4.24 -5.04 33.32
CA ARG A 37 -3.53 -4.58 32.13
C ARG A 37 -3.64 -5.57 30.97
N ASP A 38 -3.30 -6.83 31.22
CA ASP A 38 -3.25 -7.85 30.17
C ASP A 38 -4.65 -8.21 29.66
N LYS A 39 -5.67 -8.22 30.53
CA LYS A 39 -7.08 -8.39 30.13
C LYS A 39 -7.57 -7.25 29.24
N CYS A 40 -7.26 -6.00 29.58
CA CYS A 40 -7.61 -4.84 28.76
C CYS A 40 -6.96 -4.93 27.38
N ARG A 41 -5.66 -5.25 27.34
CA ARG A 41 -4.91 -5.44 26.10
C ARG A 41 -5.49 -6.57 25.25
N GLN A 42 -5.80 -7.72 25.86
CA GLN A 42 -6.37 -8.87 25.15
C GLN A 42 -7.74 -8.54 24.59
N LYS A 43 -8.61 -7.88 25.38
CA LYS A 43 -9.94 -7.47 24.94
C LYS A 43 -9.87 -6.50 23.76
N PHE A 44 -8.99 -5.51 23.84
CA PHE A 44 -8.74 -4.59 22.74
C PHE A 44 -8.25 -5.30 21.47
N THR A 45 -7.30 -6.23 21.61
CA THR A 45 -6.78 -7.02 20.48
C THR A 45 -7.89 -7.84 19.82
N ASN A 46 -8.75 -8.48 20.62
CA ASN A 46 -9.88 -9.26 20.10
C ASN A 46 -10.91 -8.36 19.40
N LEU A 47 -11.21 -7.18 19.95
CA LEU A 47 -12.08 -6.18 19.34
C LEU A 47 -11.52 -5.70 18.00
N GLN A 48 -10.23 -5.38 17.96
CA GLN A 48 -9.55 -4.95 16.74
C GLN A 48 -9.57 -6.05 15.67
N ALA A 49 -9.32 -7.32 16.03
CA ALA A 49 -9.39 -8.44 15.11
C ALA A 49 -10.81 -8.63 14.56
N SER A 50 -11.83 -8.55 15.42
CA SER A 50 -13.23 -8.63 15.03
C SER A 50 -13.62 -7.51 14.05
N TYR A 51 -13.17 -6.28 14.33
CA TYR A 51 -13.38 -5.12 13.49
C TYR A 51 -12.71 -5.24 12.12
N ILE A 52 -11.46 -5.72 12.07
CA ILE A 52 -10.74 -5.96 10.80
C ILE A 52 -11.48 -7.03 9.99
N ASN A 53 -11.85 -8.15 10.60
CA ASN A 53 -12.62 -9.21 9.94
C ASN A 53 -13.95 -8.70 9.39
N TYR A 54 -14.61 -7.77 10.09
CA TYR A 54 -15.81 -7.11 9.60
C TYR A 54 -15.54 -6.27 8.35
N LYS A 55 -14.51 -5.40 8.35
CA LYS A 55 -14.11 -4.62 7.17
C LYS A 55 -13.69 -5.51 6.00
N ASP A 56 -12.98 -6.61 6.25
CA ASP A 56 -12.52 -7.54 5.21
C ASP A 56 -13.70 -8.29 4.59
N LYS A 57 -14.68 -8.72 5.39
CA LYS A 57 -15.94 -9.30 4.90
C LYS A 57 -16.74 -8.30 4.06
N GLN A 58 -16.78 -7.02 4.46
CA GLN A 58 -17.43 -5.96 3.68
C GLN A 58 -16.75 -5.73 2.31
N LYS A 59 -15.43 -5.92 2.22
CA LYS A 59 -14.69 -5.80 0.94
C LYS A 59 -14.86 -7.01 0.03
N MET A 60 -14.97 -8.22 0.59
CA MET A 60 -15.05 -9.47 -0.17
C MET A 60 -16.47 -9.85 -0.60
N THR A 61 -17.48 -9.48 0.17
CA THR A 61 -18.87 -9.87 -0.11
C THR A 61 -19.54 -8.76 -0.91
N GLY A 62 -19.75 -8.96 -2.21
CA GLY A 62 -20.59 -8.08 -3.05
C GLY A 62 -22.08 -8.10 -2.68
N GLN A 63 -22.45 -8.65 -1.52
CA GLN A 63 -23.82 -8.67 -1.01
C GLN A 63 -24.01 -7.54 -0.01
N GLY A 64 -25.15 -6.86 -0.17
CA GLY A 64 -25.54 -5.58 0.44
C GLY A 64 -25.13 -5.33 1.90
N LYS A 65 -24.97 -4.03 2.19
CA LYS A 65 -24.63 -3.39 3.48
C LYS A 65 -24.97 -4.27 4.70
N ILE A 66 -24.00 -5.00 5.23
CA ILE A 66 -24.11 -5.55 6.59
C ILE A 66 -24.16 -4.35 7.54
N VAL A 67 -25.19 -4.30 8.40
CA VAL A 67 -25.36 -3.21 9.37
C VAL A 67 -24.17 -3.20 10.31
N MET A 68 -23.46 -2.07 10.37
CA MET A 68 -22.31 -1.90 11.26
C MET A 68 -22.79 -1.95 12.72
N PRO A 69 -22.20 -2.81 13.58
CA PRO A 69 -22.47 -2.76 15.00
C PRO A 69 -22.18 -1.35 15.55
N PRO A 70 -23.04 -0.78 16.43
CA PRO A 70 -22.84 0.57 16.95
C PRO A 70 -21.46 0.80 17.59
N SER A 71 -20.93 -0.21 18.28
CA SER A 71 -19.60 -0.19 18.89
C SER A 71 -18.44 -0.14 17.89
N PHE A 72 -18.69 -0.42 16.60
CA PHE A 72 -17.67 -0.33 15.56
C PHE A 72 -17.57 1.07 14.97
N HIS A 73 -18.54 1.94 15.20
CA HIS A 73 -18.44 3.35 14.78
C HIS A 73 -17.30 4.06 15.52
N GLU A 74 -17.23 3.90 16.84
CA GLU A 74 -16.17 4.48 17.67
C GLU A 74 -14.80 3.90 17.29
N ILE A 75 -14.75 2.62 16.94
CA ILE A 75 -13.51 1.96 16.50
C ILE A 75 -13.10 2.45 15.11
N ASP A 76 -14.04 2.65 14.18
CA ASP A 76 -13.75 3.18 12.83
C ASP A 76 -13.28 4.63 12.89
N GLU A 77 -13.81 5.44 13.80
CA GLU A 77 -13.33 6.79 14.05
C GLU A 77 -11.87 6.82 14.53
N ILE A 78 -11.48 5.87 15.40
CA ILE A 78 -10.13 5.79 15.98
C ILE A 78 -9.14 5.07 15.04
N LEU A 79 -9.57 4.06 14.29
CA LEU A 79 -8.71 3.16 13.51
C LEU A 79 -8.87 3.28 11.99
N GLY A 80 -10.00 3.80 11.50
CA GLY A 80 -10.38 3.83 10.08
C GLY A 80 -9.50 4.72 9.21
N SER A 81 -8.87 5.75 9.79
CA SER A 81 -7.99 6.68 9.08
C SER A 81 -6.57 6.15 8.81
N LYS A 82 -6.24 4.91 9.23
CA LYS A 82 -4.93 4.33 8.94
C LYS A 82 -4.96 3.65 7.58
N ASP A 83 -4.45 4.35 6.57
CA ASP A 83 -4.06 3.75 5.29
C ASP A 83 -3.04 2.63 5.55
N LYS A 84 -3.54 1.40 5.69
CA LYS A 84 -2.70 0.21 5.70
C LYS A 84 -2.16 0.05 4.29
N THR A 85 -1.00 0.64 4.02
CA THR A 85 -0.20 0.30 2.86
C THR A 85 0.24 -1.15 3.02
N TYR A 86 -0.52 -2.09 2.44
CA TYR A 86 -0.04 -3.44 2.22
C TYR A 86 1.10 -3.34 1.21
N THR A 87 2.34 -3.44 1.69
CA THR A 87 3.47 -3.67 0.80
C THR A 87 3.24 -5.02 0.15
N VAL A 88 2.96 -5.03 -1.15
CA VAL A 88 2.86 -6.25 -1.94
C VAL A 88 4.17 -7.02 -1.76
N LEU A 89 4.10 -8.18 -1.11
CA LEU A 89 5.20 -9.13 -1.09
C LEU A 89 5.30 -9.73 -2.49
N VAL A 90 6.18 -9.16 -3.32
CA VAL A 90 6.58 -9.78 -4.59
C VAL A 90 7.44 -10.99 -4.22
N ILE A 91 6.84 -12.18 -4.27
CA ILE A 91 7.59 -13.44 -4.17
C ILE A 91 8.33 -13.57 -5.49
N ASP A 92 9.62 -13.28 -5.45
CA ASP A 92 10.54 -13.43 -6.58
C ASP A 92 10.58 -14.91 -6.97
N SER A 93 9.91 -15.26 -8.06
CA SER A 93 9.84 -16.63 -8.57
C SER A 93 11.16 -16.94 -9.27
N LEU A 94 12.16 -17.32 -8.49
CA LEU A 94 13.43 -17.85 -9.01
C LEU A 94 13.20 -19.29 -9.50
N PRO A 95 13.51 -19.63 -10.76
CA PRO A 95 13.48 -21.01 -11.22
C PRO A 95 14.65 -21.77 -10.60
N GLU A 96 14.33 -22.69 -9.67
CA GLU A 96 15.29 -23.62 -9.10
C GLU A 96 15.64 -24.67 -10.15
N SER A 97 16.81 -24.52 -10.77
CA SER A 97 17.40 -25.53 -11.65
C SER A 97 17.77 -26.76 -10.83
N LEU A 98 17.00 -27.83 -11.02
CA LEU A 98 17.33 -29.19 -10.61
C LEU A 98 18.60 -29.68 -11.31
N PRO A 99 19.49 -30.39 -10.60
CA PRO A 99 20.33 -31.40 -11.23
C PRO A 99 19.73 -32.79 -10.99
N GLU A 100 19.39 -33.46 -12.10
CA GLU A 100 19.28 -34.92 -12.15
C GLU A 100 20.65 -35.57 -11.90
N SER A 101 20.71 -36.58 -11.03
CA SER A 101 21.47 -37.81 -11.27
C SER A 101 21.15 -38.88 -10.21
N SER A 102 20.40 -39.87 -10.67
CA SER A 102 20.38 -41.30 -10.34
C SER A 102 21.36 -41.85 -9.29
N GLN A 103 20.83 -42.60 -8.31
CA GLN A 103 21.18 -44.01 -8.12
C GLN A 103 20.23 -44.70 -7.13
N ALA A 104 19.64 -45.81 -7.58
CA ALA A 104 18.91 -46.77 -6.78
C ALA A 104 19.88 -47.76 -6.11
N SER A 105 19.62 -48.13 -4.85
CA SER A 105 19.61 -49.53 -4.39
C SER A 105 19.28 -49.63 -2.89
N SER A 106 18.70 -50.79 -2.58
CA SER A 106 17.91 -51.18 -1.43
C SER A 106 18.68 -51.62 -0.17
N SER A 107 18.01 -51.40 0.97
CA SER A 107 17.93 -52.26 2.17
C SER A 107 19.20 -52.65 2.94
N GLN A 108 19.31 -52.19 4.20
CA GLN A 108 19.26 -53.10 5.36
C GLN A 108 19.14 -52.32 6.69
N THR A 109 18.47 -53.01 7.61
CA THR A 109 18.07 -52.68 8.98
C THR A 109 19.24 -52.54 9.95
N ASN A 110 19.15 -51.65 10.95
CA ASN A 110 19.21 -51.99 12.38
C ASN A 110 19.21 -50.75 13.29
N GLU A 111 18.28 -50.78 14.25
CA GLU A 111 18.32 -50.29 15.63
C GLU A 111 19.33 -49.21 16.03
N SER A 112 18.82 -48.01 16.34
CA SER A 112 18.83 -47.45 17.71
C SER A 112 18.34 -46.00 17.65
N SER A 113 17.16 -45.78 18.22
CA SER A 113 16.50 -44.47 18.24
C SER A 113 17.16 -43.55 19.28
N VAL A 114 18.17 -42.80 18.88
CA VAL A 114 18.51 -41.52 19.52
C VAL A 114 17.90 -40.41 18.67
N LYS A 115 16.75 -39.89 19.11
CA LYS A 115 16.12 -38.71 18.51
C LYS A 115 16.95 -37.46 18.82
N GLU A 116 18.07 -37.29 18.14
CA GLU A 116 18.76 -36.01 18.11
C GLU A 116 18.02 -35.07 17.15
N ASN A 117 17.51 -33.99 17.72
CA ASN A 117 16.74 -32.96 17.04
C ASN A 117 17.56 -32.29 15.91
N ARG A 118 17.34 -32.69 14.65
CA ARG A 118 17.90 -32.01 13.44
C ARG A 118 17.48 -30.54 13.29
N PHE A 119 16.54 -30.04 14.08
CA PHE A 119 16.07 -28.65 14.01
C PHE A 119 16.96 -27.62 14.75
N LYS A 120 18.07 -28.04 15.35
CA LYS A 120 18.97 -27.13 16.07
C LYS A 120 20.23 -26.80 15.28
N ARG A 121 20.11 -26.22 14.08
CA ARG A 121 21.24 -25.50 13.44
C ARG A 121 20.85 -24.67 12.20
N VAL A 122 19.88 -23.75 12.33
CA VAL A 122 19.82 -22.58 11.44
C VAL A 122 19.53 -21.34 12.28
N LYS A 123 20.55 -20.84 12.97
CA LYS A 123 20.60 -19.44 13.42
C LYS A 123 21.75 -18.74 12.70
N ALA A 124 21.82 -18.88 11.38
CA ALA A 124 22.50 -17.87 10.60
C ALA A 124 21.59 -16.63 10.68
N SER A 125 22.03 -15.64 11.44
CA SER A 125 21.40 -14.33 11.50
C SER A 125 21.45 -13.74 10.09
N VAL A 126 20.39 -13.94 9.30
CA VAL A 126 20.19 -13.28 8.00
C VAL A 126 19.77 -11.84 8.28
N VAL A 127 20.67 -11.08 8.90
CA VAL A 127 20.52 -9.62 8.97
C VAL A 127 21.07 -9.12 7.64
N PRO A 128 20.21 -8.62 6.73
CA PRO A 128 20.68 -8.13 5.46
C PRO A 128 21.68 -6.99 5.67
N ASN A 129 22.74 -6.97 4.88
CA ASN A 129 23.75 -5.93 4.94
C ASN A 129 23.07 -4.59 4.64
N LYS A 130 22.97 -3.73 5.66
CA LYS A 130 22.25 -2.45 5.60
C LYS A 130 22.72 -1.58 4.44
N ASN A 131 24.02 -1.62 4.11
CA ASN A 131 24.58 -0.80 3.03
C ASN A 131 24.04 -1.23 1.67
N ILE A 132 23.94 -2.54 1.43
CA ILE A 132 23.40 -3.10 0.18
C ILE A 132 21.91 -2.76 0.04
N VAL A 133 21.16 -2.82 1.13
CA VAL A 133 19.72 -2.47 1.13
C VAL A 133 19.54 -0.98 0.84
N LEU A 134 20.34 -0.11 1.46
CA LEU A 134 20.27 1.33 1.25
C LEU A 134 20.63 1.73 -0.20
N GLU A 135 21.65 1.11 -0.78
CA GLU A 135 22.05 1.35 -2.16
C GLU A 135 20.93 0.97 -3.14
N LYS A 136 20.33 -0.21 -2.96
CA LYS A 136 19.18 -0.65 -3.77
C LYS A 136 17.96 0.26 -3.63
N LEU A 137 17.67 0.73 -2.42
CA LEU A 137 16.58 1.68 -2.20
C LEU A 137 16.84 3.01 -2.91
N TYR A 138 18.09 3.49 -2.88
CA TYR A 138 18.48 4.71 -3.56
C TYR A 138 18.38 4.58 -5.09
N SER A 139 18.87 3.48 -5.66
CA SER A 139 18.76 3.22 -7.10
C SER A 139 17.30 3.13 -7.55
N LEU A 140 16.46 2.43 -6.79
CA LEU A 140 15.03 2.28 -7.09
C LEU A 140 14.27 3.60 -6.95
N GLY A 141 14.64 4.44 -5.98
CA GLY A 141 14.10 5.80 -5.86
C GLY A 141 14.45 6.68 -7.06
N LYS A 142 15.70 6.60 -7.53
CA LYS A 142 16.18 7.34 -8.71
C LYS A 142 15.47 6.90 -9.98
N GLU A 143 15.36 5.60 -10.22
CA GLU A 143 14.65 5.02 -11.37
C GLU A 143 13.17 5.47 -11.41
N ASN A 144 12.46 5.39 -10.28
CA ASN A 144 11.07 5.86 -10.18
C ASN A 144 10.94 7.38 -10.43
N GLN A 145 11.97 8.16 -10.13
CA GLN A 145 11.97 9.58 -10.44
C GLN A 145 12.18 9.82 -11.94
N GLU A 146 13.07 9.06 -12.58
CA GLU A 146 13.32 9.09 -14.03
C GLU A 146 12.04 8.75 -14.81
N ILE A 147 11.38 7.63 -14.47
CA ILE A 147 10.14 7.19 -15.12
C ILE A 147 9.05 8.25 -15.03
N ARG A 148 8.89 8.89 -13.87
CA ARG A 148 7.88 9.96 -13.70
C ARG A 148 8.22 11.19 -14.55
N LYS A 149 9.50 11.54 -14.69
CA LYS A 149 9.93 12.63 -15.58
C LYS A 149 9.67 12.29 -17.04
N GLU A 150 9.94 11.07 -17.46
CA GLU A 150 9.68 10.61 -18.83
C GLU A 150 8.18 10.61 -19.15
N GLN A 151 7.35 10.07 -18.25
CA GLN A 151 5.89 10.10 -18.39
C GLN A 151 5.35 11.52 -18.46
N PHE A 152 5.83 12.41 -17.59
CA PHE A 152 5.45 13.82 -17.61
C PHE A 152 5.89 14.51 -18.91
N SER A 153 7.11 14.26 -19.37
CA SER A 153 7.64 14.79 -20.63
C SER A 153 6.81 14.33 -21.82
N SER A 154 6.49 13.04 -21.88
CA SER A 154 5.63 12.44 -22.92
C SER A 154 4.22 13.05 -22.93
N MET A 155 3.63 13.28 -21.75
CA MET A 155 2.35 13.96 -21.63
C MET A 155 2.40 15.41 -22.14
N MET A 156 3.46 16.14 -21.81
CA MET A 156 3.63 17.53 -22.25
C MET A 156 3.84 17.65 -23.76
N THR A 157 4.61 16.76 -24.37
CA THR A 157 4.79 16.75 -25.83
C THR A 157 3.47 16.42 -26.53
N PHE A 158 2.69 15.47 -26.00
CA PHE A 158 1.36 15.17 -26.50
C PHE A 158 0.44 16.40 -26.45
N LEU A 159 0.35 17.07 -25.29
CA LEU A 159 -0.51 18.26 -25.12
C LEU A 159 -0.10 19.41 -26.06
N ASN A 160 1.20 19.65 -26.22
CA ASN A 160 1.68 20.67 -27.14
C ASN A 160 1.33 20.34 -28.59
N SER A 161 1.56 19.09 -29.02
CA SER A 161 1.20 18.66 -30.38
C SER A 161 -0.30 18.76 -30.65
N GLU A 162 -1.14 18.47 -29.65
CA GLU A 162 -2.59 18.55 -29.77
C GLU A 162 -3.09 20.01 -29.78
N SER A 163 -2.39 20.90 -29.07
CA SER A 163 -2.64 22.35 -29.12
C SER A 163 -2.26 22.93 -30.48
N GLU A 164 -1.12 22.52 -31.03
CA GLU A 164 -0.65 22.96 -32.36
C GLU A 164 -1.60 22.52 -33.47
N LYS A 165 -2.06 21.26 -33.46
CA LYS A 165 -3.07 20.77 -34.42
C LYS A 165 -4.35 21.58 -34.39
N ARG A 166 -4.92 21.80 -33.20
CA ARG A 166 -6.13 22.62 -33.04
C ARG A 166 -5.92 24.05 -33.55
N HIS A 167 -4.75 24.63 -33.26
CA HIS A 167 -4.40 25.94 -33.78
C HIS A 167 -4.35 25.96 -35.32
N GLU A 168 -3.70 24.97 -35.92
CA GLU A 168 -3.60 24.83 -37.37
C GLU A 168 -5.00 24.69 -38.03
N GLU A 169 -5.87 23.86 -37.47
CA GLU A 169 -7.26 23.70 -37.93
C GLU A 169 -8.03 25.02 -37.87
N THR A 170 -7.91 25.76 -36.76
CA THR A 170 -8.58 27.06 -36.63
C THR A 170 -8.07 28.08 -37.65
N MET A 171 -6.75 28.09 -37.92
CA MET A 171 -6.15 28.98 -38.92
C MET A 171 -6.55 28.59 -40.35
N ALA A 172 -6.65 27.30 -40.65
CA ALA A 172 -7.15 26.82 -41.94
C ALA A 172 -8.60 27.26 -42.19
N LEU A 173 -9.47 27.18 -41.16
CA LEU A 173 -10.85 27.65 -41.24
C LEU A 173 -10.91 29.17 -41.48
N ILE A 174 -10.15 29.96 -40.73
CA ILE A 174 -10.08 31.42 -40.91
C ILE A 174 -9.64 31.78 -42.33
N ASN A 175 -8.61 31.12 -42.84
CA ASN A 175 -8.10 31.33 -44.20
C ASN A 175 -9.12 30.92 -45.28
N SER A 176 -9.88 29.84 -45.06
CA SER A 176 -10.95 29.43 -45.97
C SER A 176 -12.08 30.47 -46.04
N LEU A 177 -12.45 31.05 -44.88
CA LEU A 177 -13.48 32.08 -44.78
C LEU A 177 -13.03 33.40 -45.43
N SER A 178 -11.75 33.78 -45.30
CA SER A 178 -11.22 34.98 -45.93
C SER A 178 -11.21 34.87 -47.46
N LYS A 179 -10.79 33.72 -48.01
CA LYS A 179 -10.85 33.42 -49.45
C LYS A 179 -12.27 33.43 -50.00
N ASN A 180 -13.23 32.86 -49.26
CA ASN A 180 -14.64 32.88 -49.67
C ASN A 180 -15.25 34.29 -49.65
N ARG A 181 -14.79 35.18 -48.76
CA ARG A 181 -15.22 36.58 -48.71
C ARG A 181 -14.69 37.41 -49.88
N THR A 182 -13.43 37.22 -50.30
CA THR A 182 -12.86 37.94 -51.44
C THR A 182 -13.49 37.52 -52.76
N VAL A 183 -13.81 36.23 -52.95
CA VAL A 183 -14.53 35.73 -54.14
C VAL A 183 -15.93 36.32 -54.24
N LYS A 184 -16.69 36.43 -53.14
CA LYS A 184 -18.01 37.09 -53.14
C LYS A 184 -17.94 38.59 -53.45
N ARG A 185 -16.88 39.29 -53.03
CA ARG A 185 -16.66 40.70 -53.37
C ARG A 185 -16.35 40.88 -54.87
N LYS A 186 -15.43 40.08 -55.42
CA LYS A 186 -15.05 40.15 -56.84
C LYS A 186 -16.20 39.84 -57.80
N ARG A 187 -17.19 39.03 -57.37
CA ARG A 187 -18.40 38.76 -58.15
C ARG A 187 -19.41 39.91 -58.20
N ARG A 188 -19.37 40.86 -57.25
CA ARG A 188 -20.28 42.03 -57.23
C ARG A 188 -19.76 43.20 -58.06
N GLU A 189 -18.45 43.32 -58.25
CA GLU A 189 -17.86 44.41 -59.05
C GLU A 189 -17.98 44.17 -60.56
N ASN A 190 -17.97 42.91 -61.02
CA ASN A 190 -18.10 42.59 -62.44
C ASN A 190 -19.54 42.65 -63.00
N THR A 191 -20.53 42.99 -62.20
CA THR A 191 -21.95 43.09 -62.63
C THR A 191 -22.47 44.53 -62.63
N SER A 192 -21.60 45.54 -62.50
CA SER A 192 -22.01 46.95 -62.36
C SER A 192 -21.61 47.88 -63.52
N ASP A 193 -21.11 47.35 -64.64
CA ASP A 193 -20.77 48.12 -65.85
C ASP A 193 -21.61 47.66 -67.07
N SER A 194 -22.93 47.69 -66.96
CA SER A 194 -23.84 47.55 -68.10
C SER A 194 -25.16 48.25 -67.82
N ASP A 195 -25.13 49.58 -67.86
CA ASP A 195 -26.19 50.44 -68.43
C ASP A 195 -25.62 51.84 -68.72
#